data_AF-A0A1H4Q289-F1
#
_entry.id   AF-A0A1H4Q289-F1
#
_cell.length_a   1.000
_cell.length_b   1.000
_cell.length_c   1.000
_cell.angle_alpha   90.00
_cell.angle_beta   90.00
_cell.angle_gamma   90.00
#
_symmetry.space_group_name_H-M   'P 1'
#
loop_
_entity.id
_entity.type
_entity.pdbx_description
1 polymer ?
#
loop_
_entity_poly.entity_id
_entity_poly.type
_entity_poly.pdbx_seq_one_letter_code
_entity_poly.pdbx_strand_id
1 'polypeptide(L)'
;MPQTRYTIKVAYRLLEEFDHVLLAGSFNEGMIHELFFSDFCFTSYVHYKKLQTERGNKMNETISDLQLILEDLLQLTDASRTTLRIDIPEQNSNIDAPLIEVLAPGIRSIKSLAKLEQRKLPTVMFMEENRCNLIQEDCANSDVSPPKDLIQVYGVKAQMLGPLVWDHKLVGFISVHYTPSTRHWSQNEITALDDVKERVMTRLKQAQWVR
;
A
#
# COMPACT_ATOMS: atom_id res chain seq x y z
N MET A 1 -35.42 5.99 14.13
CA MET A 1 -35.60 4.55 13.82
C MET A 1 -34.27 3.80 13.98
N PRO A 2 -34.00 3.19 15.15
CA PRO A 2 -32.73 2.49 15.43
C PRO A 2 -32.74 0.98 15.09
N GLN A 3 -33.92 0.35 15.02
CA GLN A 3 -34.05 -1.11 14.91
C GLN A 3 -33.60 -1.67 13.55
N THR A 4 -33.84 -0.95 12.45
CA THR A 4 -33.50 -1.43 11.08
C THR A 4 -32.00 -1.53 10.83
N ARG A 5 -31.19 -0.64 11.41
CA ARG A 5 -29.71 -0.68 11.28
C ARG A 5 -29.08 -1.85 12.04
N TYR A 6 -29.72 -2.30 13.13
CA TYR A 6 -29.22 -3.40 13.94
C TYR A 6 -29.41 -4.75 13.23
N THR A 7 -30.57 -4.95 12.59
CA THR A 7 -30.90 -6.15 11.82
C THR A 7 -29.95 -6.35 10.63
N ILE A 8 -29.57 -5.27 9.94
CA ILE A 8 -28.67 -5.31 8.79
C ILE A 8 -27.25 -5.75 9.19
N LYS A 9 -26.72 -5.25 10.32
CA LYS A 9 -25.39 -5.66 10.81
C LYS A 9 -25.31 -7.13 11.22
N VAL A 10 -26.38 -7.65 11.84
CA VAL A 10 -26.47 -9.07 12.22
C VAL A 10 -26.54 -9.96 10.97
N ALA A 11 -27.31 -9.55 9.95
CA ALA A 11 -27.38 -10.28 8.68
C ALA A 11 -26.02 -10.34 7.97
N TYR A 12 -25.28 -9.24 7.88
CA TYR A 12 -23.96 -9.26 7.23
C TYR A 12 -22.91 -10.10 7.98
N ARG A 13 -22.91 -10.09 9.32
CA ARG A 13 -22.00 -10.94 10.10
C ARG A 13 -22.27 -12.43 9.88
N LEU A 14 -23.54 -12.83 9.83
CA LEU A 14 -23.91 -14.20 9.51
C LEU A 14 -23.42 -14.58 8.10
N LEU A 15 -23.56 -13.68 7.11
CA LEU A 15 -23.09 -13.93 5.75
C LEU A 15 -21.56 -14.07 5.64
N GLU A 16 -20.79 -13.35 6.46
CA GLU A 16 -19.33 -13.55 6.57
C GLU A 16 -18.98 -14.94 7.12
N GLU A 17 -19.67 -15.40 8.17
CA GLU A 17 -19.53 -16.76 8.71
C GLU A 17 -19.92 -17.82 7.66
N PHE A 18 -20.97 -17.57 6.87
CA PHE A 18 -21.41 -18.46 5.79
C PHE A 18 -20.39 -18.55 4.64
N ASP A 19 -19.75 -17.45 4.23
CA ASP A 19 -18.70 -17.47 3.20
C ASP A 19 -17.50 -18.32 3.64
N HIS A 20 -17.13 -18.28 4.93
CA HIS A 20 -16.10 -19.16 5.48
C HIS A 20 -16.48 -20.65 5.43
N VAL A 21 -17.76 -20.98 5.62
CA VAL A 21 -18.28 -22.35 5.53
C VAL A 21 -18.35 -22.84 4.07
N LEU A 22 -18.73 -21.97 3.12
CA LEU A 22 -18.73 -22.27 1.68
C LEU A 22 -17.32 -22.52 1.12
N LEU A 23 -16.35 -21.67 1.50
CA LEU A 23 -14.94 -21.82 1.10
C LEU A 23 -14.28 -23.07 1.71
N ALA A 24 -14.82 -23.61 2.81
CA ALA A 24 -14.39 -24.88 3.41
C ALA A 24 -14.91 -26.13 2.66
N GLY A 25 -15.55 -25.95 1.49
CA GLY A 25 -15.75 -27.03 0.50
C GLY A 25 -16.94 -27.97 0.74
N SER A 26 -17.94 -27.56 1.53
CA SER A 26 -19.05 -28.46 1.91
C SER A 26 -20.42 -28.16 1.28
N PHE A 27 -20.54 -27.20 0.36
CA PHE A 27 -21.84 -26.87 -0.25
C PHE A 27 -21.74 -26.59 -1.75
N ASN A 28 -22.59 -27.26 -2.54
CA ASN A 28 -22.74 -27.08 -3.97
C ASN A 28 -23.74 -25.92 -4.24
N GLU A 29 -23.62 -25.17 -5.34
CA GLU A 29 -24.48 -24.00 -5.65
C GLU A 29 -26.00 -24.30 -5.55
N GLY A 30 -26.41 -25.55 -5.79
CA GLY A 30 -27.80 -25.99 -5.64
C GLY A 30 -28.32 -26.07 -4.19
N MET A 31 -27.46 -26.24 -3.17
CA MET A 31 -27.86 -26.28 -1.76
C MET A 31 -28.07 -24.89 -1.16
N ILE A 32 -27.54 -23.86 -1.82
CA ILE A 32 -27.66 -22.47 -1.39
C ILE A 32 -29.16 -22.06 -1.43
N HIS A 33 -29.93 -22.59 -2.38
CA HIS A 33 -31.37 -22.32 -2.49
C HIS A 33 -32.23 -22.95 -1.38
N GLU A 34 -31.84 -24.09 -0.80
CA GLU A 34 -32.63 -24.76 0.26
C GLU A 34 -32.35 -24.22 1.68
N LEU A 35 -31.20 -23.57 1.90
CA LEU A 35 -30.84 -23.00 3.21
C LEU A 35 -31.33 -21.56 3.41
N PHE A 36 -31.80 -20.88 2.37
CA PHE A 36 -32.37 -19.53 2.46
C PHE A 36 -33.84 -19.59 2.91
N PHE A 37 -34.06 -19.84 4.20
CA PHE A 37 -35.34 -19.58 4.85
C PHE A 37 -35.62 -18.05 4.82
N SER A 38 -36.45 -17.61 3.87
CA SER A 38 -36.98 -16.26 3.60
C SER A 38 -36.27 -15.42 2.51
N ASP A 39 -37.07 -14.79 1.65
CA ASP A 39 -36.67 -13.86 0.58
C ASP A 39 -35.78 -12.69 1.07
N PHE A 40 -35.87 -12.38 2.37
CA PHE A 40 -35.06 -11.34 3.02
C PHE A 40 -33.57 -11.71 3.13
N CYS A 41 -33.25 -12.98 3.44
CA CYS A 41 -31.86 -13.44 3.55
C CYS A 41 -31.18 -13.51 2.18
N PHE A 42 -31.90 -13.95 1.14
CA PHE A 42 -31.39 -14.01 -0.23
C PHE A 42 -31.10 -12.60 -0.79
N THR A 43 -32.04 -11.65 -0.62
CA THR A 43 -31.85 -10.26 -1.05
C THR A 43 -30.66 -9.61 -0.34
N SER A 44 -30.50 -9.87 0.96
CA SER A 44 -29.37 -9.37 1.75
C SER A 44 -28.03 -9.97 1.29
N TYR A 45 -28.00 -11.25 0.90
CA TYR A 45 -26.81 -11.91 0.37
C TYR A 45 -26.39 -11.39 -1.01
N VAL A 46 -27.36 -11.21 -1.94
CA VAL A 46 -27.07 -10.62 -3.26
C VAL A 46 -26.56 -9.19 -3.10
N HIS A 47 -27.17 -8.40 -2.22
CA HIS A 47 -26.70 -7.05 -1.92
C HIS A 47 -25.30 -7.05 -1.29
N TYR A 48 -25.03 -7.96 -0.35
CA TYR A 48 -23.70 -8.17 0.24
C TYR A 48 -22.63 -8.45 -0.83
N LYS A 49 -22.86 -9.44 -1.72
CA LYS A 49 -21.91 -9.78 -2.79
C LYS A 49 -21.67 -8.60 -3.73
N LYS A 50 -22.72 -7.85 -4.08
CA LYS A 50 -22.59 -6.63 -4.88
C LYS A 50 -21.69 -5.58 -4.21
N LEU A 51 -21.89 -5.34 -2.92
CA LEU A 51 -21.04 -4.41 -2.15
C LEU A 51 -19.58 -4.89 -2.08
N GLN A 52 -19.34 -6.19 -1.93
CA GLN A 52 -17.97 -6.74 -1.94
C GLN A 52 -17.31 -6.58 -3.31
N THR A 53 -18.04 -6.82 -4.40
CA THR A 53 -17.54 -6.60 -5.77
C THR A 53 -17.23 -5.13 -6.03
N GLU A 54 -18.13 -4.21 -5.65
CA GLU A 54 -17.90 -2.76 -5.80
C GLU A 54 -16.69 -2.28 -4.98
N ARG A 55 -16.54 -2.80 -3.74
CA ARG A 55 -15.36 -2.54 -2.90
C ARG A 55 -14.07 -3.05 -3.55
N GLY A 56 -14.10 -4.27 -4.11
CA GLY A 56 -12.97 -4.86 -4.84
C GLY A 56 -12.57 -4.04 -6.07
N ASN A 57 -13.54 -3.56 -6.86
CA ASN A 57 -13.29 -2.72 -8.02
C ASN A 57 -12.64 -1.39 -7.64
N LYS A 58 -13.16 -0.70 -6.61
CA LYS A 58 -12.61 0.58 -6.13
C LYS A 58 -11.19 0.42 -5.56
N MET A 59 -10.91 -0.71 -4.91
CA MET A 59 -9.56 -1.08 -4.46
C MET A 59 -8.62 -1.19 -5.65
N ASN A 60 -8.98 -1.98 -6.67
CA ASN A 60 -8.14 -2.20 -7.85
C ASN A 60 -7.86 -0.90 -8.61
N GLU A 61 -8.87 -0.03 -8.76
CA GLU A 61 -8.71 1.30 -9.36
C GLU A 61 -7.71 2.16 -8.58
N THR A 62 -7.82 2.18 -7.25
CA THR A 62 -6.89 2.94 -6.39
C THR A 62 -5.46 2.43 -6.49
N ILE A 63 -5.26 1.11 -6.50
CA ILE A 63 -3.95 0.51 -6.67
C ILE A 63 -3.37 0.85 -8.05
N SER A 64 -4.20 0.82 -9.09
CA SER A 64 -3.77 1.14 -10.47
C SER A 64 -3.32 2.59 -10.60
N ASP A 65 -4.09 3.53 -10.05
CA ASP A 65 -3.74 4.95 -10.06
C ASP A 65 -2.44 5.22 -9.29
N LEU A 66 -2.27 4.61 -8.11
CA LEU A 66 -1.04 4.73 -7.33
C LEU A 66 0.17 4.14 -8.08
N GLN A 67 -0.02 3.05 -8.82
CA GLN A 67 1.04 2.47 -9.63
C GLN A 67 1.48 3.42 -10.75
N LEU A 68 0.53 4.01 -11.50
CA LEU A 68 0.83 5.00 -12.53
C LEU A 68 1.58 6.22 -11.97
N ILE A 69 1.17 6.71 -10.79
CA ILE A 69 1.86 7.82 -10.12
C ILE A 69 3.33 7.46 -9.81
N LEU A 70 3.61 6.22 -9.40
CA LEU A 70 4.98 5.77 -9.10
C LEU A 70 5.79 5.43 -10.36
N GLU A 71 5.13 5.03 -11.45
CA GLU A 71 5.74 4.86 -12.77
C GLU A 71 6.24 6.19 -13.33
N ASP A 72 5.44 7.26 -13.20
CA ASP A 72 5.87 8.62 -13.54
C ASP A 72 7.14 9.00 -12.76
N LEU A 73 7.17 8.73 -11.45
CA LEU A 73 8.33 9.04 -10.61
C LEU A 73 9.58 8.27 -11.06
N LEU A 74 9.44 6.98 -11.38
CA LEU A 74 10.53 6.14 -11.87
C LEU A 74 11.13 6.75 -13.16
N GLN A 75 10.26 7.15 -14.10
CA GLN A 75 10.67 7.75 -15.37
C GLN A 75 11.33 9.12 -15.19
N LEU A 76 10.74 10.01 -14.39
CA LEU A 76 11.24 11.37 -14.15
C LEU A 76 12.60 11.40 -13.46
N THR A 77 12.94 10.36 -12.70
CA THR A 77 14.20 10.28 -11.92
C THR A 77 15.24 9.33 -12.52
N ASP A 78 14.90 8.66 -13.63
CA ASP A 78 15.68 7.55 -14.20
C ASP A 78 16.13 6.54 -13.12
N ALA A 79 15.22 6.27 -12.18
CA ALA A 79 15.52 5.43 -11.03
C ALA A 79 15.43 3.94 -11.39
N SER A 80 16.08 3.10 -10.59
CA SER A 80 16.01 1.64 -10.75
C SER A 80 14.70 1.08 -10.19
N ARG A 81 14.18 1.67 -9.11
CA ARG A 81 12.97 1.18 -8.42
C ARG A 81 12.31 2.29 -7.62
N THR A 82 10.99 2.39 -7.71
CA THR A 82 10.17 3.19 -6.78
C THR A 82 9.26 2.28 -5.96
N THR A 83 8.99 2.64 -4.71
CA THR A 83 8.04 1.89 -3.88
C THR A 83 7.18 2.82 -3.04
N LEU A 84 5.95 2.38 -2.76
CA LEU A 84 5.05 2.98 -1.78
C LEU A 84 4.86 1.98 -0.66
N ARG A 85 5.25 2.36 0.56
CA ARG A 85 4.96 1.63 1.79
C ARG A 85 4.02 2.46 2.64
N ILE A 86 2.93 1.88 3.10
CA ILE A 86 1.91 2.62 3.83
C ILE A 86 1.14 1.69 4.76
N ASP A 87 0.85 2.20 5.96
CA ASP A 87 -0.04 1.55 6.90
C ASP A 87 -1.48 1.85 6.54
N ILE A 88 -2.20 0.81 6.09
CA ILE A 88 -3.63 0.86 5.85
C ILE A 88 -4.23 -0.41 6.47
N PRO A 89 -4.48 -0.40 7.79
CA PRO A 89 -4.97 -1.57 8.52
C PRO A 89 -6.26 -2.15 7.92
N GLU A 90 -7.16 -1.29 7.44
CA GLU A 90 -8.43 -1.68 6.81
C GLU A 90 -8.26 -2.44 5.49
N GLN A 91 -7.06 -2.40 4.90
CA GLN A 91 -6.69 -3.10 3.67
C GLN A 91 -5.60 -4.14 3.91
N ASN A 92 -5.35 -4.49 5.18
CA ASN A 92 -4.30 -5.42 5.60
C ASN A 92 -2.90 -5.05 5.05
N SER A 93 -2.66 -3.76 4.83
CA SER A 93 -1.37 -3.22 4.41
C SER A 93 -0.64 -2.65 5.60
N ASN A 94 0.63 -3.01 5.75
CA ASN A 94 1.54 -2.37 6.68
C ASN A 94 2.78 -1.88 5.93
N ILE A 95 3.53 -1.01 6.58
CA ILE A 95 4.74 -0.40 6.03
C ILE A 95 5.87 -1.41 5.77
N ASP A 96 5.83 -2.62 6.34
CA ASP A 96 6.92 -3.59 6.22
C ASP A 96 7.05 -4.18 4.81
N ALA A 97 5.93 -4.27 4.09
CA ALA A 97 5.88 -4.67 2.69
C ALA A 97 5.50 -3.48 1.78
N PRO A 98 6.15 -3.31 0.62
CA PRO A 98 5.66 -2.37 -0.38
C PRO A 98 4.23 -2.72 -0.81
N LEU A 99 3.32 -1.77 -0.71
CA LEU A 99 2.01 -1.86 -1.34
C LEU A 99 2.21 -1.84 -2.87
N ILE A 100 2.89 -0.80 -3.35
CA ILE A 100 3.27 -0.62 -4.75
C ILE A 100 4.78 -0.73 -4.87
N GLU A 101 5.23 -1.42 -5.93
CA GLU A 101 6.62 -1.46 -6.35
C GLU A 101 6.65 -1.37 -7.87
N VAL A 102 7.42 -0.40 -8.38
CA VAL A 102 7.66 -0.23 -9.81
C VAL A 102 9.15 -0.40 -10.07
N LEU A 103 9.49 -1.13 -11.13
CA LEU A 103 10.84 -1.61 -11.43
C LEU A 103 11.25 -1.20 -12.83
N ALA A 104 12.48 -0.70 -12.97
CA ALA A 104 13.13 -0.64 -14.28
C ALA A 104 13.46 -2.07 -14.78
N PRO A 105 13.65 -2.27 -16.10
CA PRO A 105 13.98 -3.58 -16.66
C PRO A 105 15.21 -4.22 -15.98
N GLY A 106 15.09 -5.50 -15.62
CA GLY A 106 16.17 -6.28 -15.00
C GLY A 106 16.38 -6.02 -13.50
N ILE A 107 15.63 -5.12 -12.87
CA ILE A 107 15.75 -4.84 -11.44
C ILE A 107 15.00 -5.90 -10.61
N ARG A 108 15.65 -6.38 -9.55
CA ARG A 108 15.07 -7.35 -8.62
C ARG A 108 14.04 -6.70 -7.69
N SER A 109 12.87 -7.32 -7.57
CA SER A 109 11.83 -6.96 -6.60
C SER A 109 12.31 -7.11 -5.15
N ILE A 110 11.97 -6.13 -4.31
CA ILE A 110 12.21 -6.14 -2.85
C ILE A 110 11.05 -6.75 -2.06
N LYS A 111 9.88 -6.99 -2.68
CA LYS A 111 8.72 -7.59 -2.02
C LYS A 111 9.02 -8.98 -1.44
N SER A 112 9.97 -9.71 -2.03
CA SER A 112 10.31 -11.09 -1.65
C SER A 112 10.96 -11.26 -0.27
N LEU A 113 11.52 -10.20 0.32
CA LEU A 113 12.21 -10.25 1.63
C LEU A 113 11.63 -9.26 2.66
N ALA A 114 10.34 -8.93 2.56
CA ALA A 114 9.61 -8.01 3.44
C ALA A 114 9.43 -8.49 4.90
N LYS A 115 10.51 -8.93 5.56
CA LYS A 115 10.55 -9.34 6.98
C LYS A 115 11.26 -8.32 7.88
N LEU A 116 11.65 -7.17 7.33
CA LEU A 116 12.26 -6.11 8.13
C LEU A 116 11.15 -5.32 8.82
N GLU A 117 11.27 -5.13 10.13
CA GLU A 117 10.46 -4.17 10.87
C GLU A 117 10.88 -2.74 10.48
N GLN A 118 10.22 -2.18 9.48
CA GLN A 118 10.66 -0.94 8.82
C GLN A 118 10.73 0.23 9.79
N ARG A 119 9.80 0.30 10.76
CA ARG A 119 9.70 1.38 11.74
C ARG A 119 10.92 1.48 12.67
N LYS A 120 11.75 0.44 12.77
CA LYS A 120 12.99 0.45 13.57
C LYS A 120 14.23 0.78 12.74
N LEU A 121 14.10 0.99 11.44
CA LEU A 121 15.23 1.30 10.58
C LEU A 121 15.63 2.77 10.77
N PRO A 122 16.94 3.10 10.82
CA PRO A 122 17.41 4.47 11.03
C PRO A 122 16.84 5.47 10.03
N THR A 123 16.71 5.08 8.77
CA THR A 123 16.15 5.94 7.71
C THR A 123 14.66 6.26 7.92
N VAL A 124 13.90 5.32 8.50
CA VAL A 124 12.48 5.53 8.82
C VAL A 124 12.34 6.36 10.10
N MET A 125 13.18 6.11 11.10
CA MET A 125 13.23 6.95 12.31
C MET A 125 13.57 8.41 11.97
N PHE A 126 14.53 8.64 11.07
CA PHE A 126 14.83 9.99 10.59
C PHE A 126 13.59 10.69 10.00
N MET A 127 12.85 10.01 9.12
CA MET A 127 11.60 10.56 8.56
C MET A 127 10.51 10.74 9.63
N GLU A 128 10.48 9.86 10.63
CA GLU A 128 9.58 9.96 11.76
C GLU A 128 9.86 11.22 12.60
N GLU A 129 11.13 11.55 12.81
CA GLU A 129 11.53 12.69 13.64
C GLU A 129 11.46 14.01 12.87
N ASN A 130 11.94 14.04 11.63
CA ASN A 130 12.19 15.29 10.90
C ASN A 130 11.09 15.69 9.93
N ARG A 131 10.22 14.75 9.51
CA ARG A 131 9.13 14.99 8.55
C ARG A 131 9.59 15.60 7.21
N CYS A 132 10.83 15.37 6.82
CA CYS A 132 11.41 15.86 5.57
C CYS A 132 11.97 14.72 4.71
N ASN A 133 12.26 15.02 3.45
CA ASN A 133 12.88 14.05 2.55
C ASN A 133 14.27 13.67 3.06
N LEU A 134 14.58 12.38 3.07
CA LEU A 134 15.94 11.90 3.29
C LEU A 134 16.59 11.64 1.92
N ILE A 135 17.61 12.44 1.59
CA ILE A 135 18.35 12.33 0.33
C ILE A 135 19.71 11.72 0.61
N GLN A 136 20.03 10.62 -0.06
CA GLN A 136 21.27 9.87 0.16
C GLN A 136 21.92 9.60 -1.19
N GLU A 137 22.96 10.36 -1.49
CA GLU A 137 23.70 10.28 -2.74
C GLU A 137 24.67 9.10 -2.76
N ASP A 138 25.16 8.72 -1.57
CA ASP A 138 25.95 7.53 -1.31
C ASP A 138 25.40 6.80 -0.07
N CYS A 139 24.63 5.74 -0.32
CA CYS A 139 24.02 4.92 0.73
C CYS A 139 25.06 4.22 1.61
N ALA A 140 26.25 3.91 1.10
CA ALA A 140 27.26 3.17 1.87
C ALA A 140 27.97 4.05 2.90
N ASN A 141 28.00 5.37 2.66
CA ASN A 141 28.73 6.34 3.48
C ASN A 141 27.82 7.41 4.11
N SER A 142 26.51 7.18 4.15
CA SER A 142 25.56 8.14 4.71
C SER A 142 25.46 8.06 6.24
N ASP A 143 25.35 9.24 6.89
CA ASP A 143 25.15 9.38 8.34
C ASP A 143 23.95 8.59 8.86
N VAL A 144 22.84 8.61 8.10
CA VAL A 144 21.63 7.84 8.41
C VAL A 144 21.71 6.50 7.69
N SER A 145 22.33 5.50 8.30
CA SER A 145 22.62 4.23 7.63
C SER A 145 21.37 3.50 7.13
N PRO A 146 21.26 3.22 5.81
CA PRO A 146 20.22 2.34 5.27
C PRO A 146 20.40 0.89 5.73
N PRO A 147 19.37 0.03 5.56
CA PRO A 147 19.51 -1.40 5.83
C PRO A 147 20.64 -2.02 5.01
N LYS A 148 21.47 -2.85 5.63
CA LYS A 148 22.60 -3.51 4.95
C LYS A 148 22.14 -4.31 3.73
N ASP A 149 21.05 -5.04 3.84
CA ASP A 149 20.49 -5.84 2.75
C ASP A 149 20.03 -4.98 1.56
N LEU A 150 19.57 -3.74 1.81
CA LEU A 150 19.20 -2.81 0.75
C LEU A 150 20.41 -2.52 -0.16
N ILE A 151 21.60 -2.39 0.43
CA ILE A 151 22.85 -2.13 -0.29
C ILE A 151 23.43 -3.43 -0.85
N GLN A 152 23.52 -4.50 -0.05
CA GLN A 152 24.25 -5.72 -0.39
C GLN A 152 23.46 -6.68 -1.27
N VAL A 153 22.16 -6.86 -1.00
CA VAL A 153 21.30 -7.82 -1.72
C VAL A 153 20.61 -7.15 -2.91
N TYR A 154 20.21 -5.89 -2.76
CA TYR A 154 19.48 -5.14 -3.77
C TYR A 154 20.32 -4.09 -4.51
N GLY A 155 21.59 -3.94 -4.14
CA GLY A 155 22.54 -3.12 -4.89
C GLY A 155 22.25 -1.62 -4.84
N VAL A 156 21.44 -1.12 -3.91
CA VAL A 156 21.13 0.31 -3.84
C VAL A 156 22.38 1.09 -3.48
N LYS A 157 22.71 2.09 -4.31
CA LYS A 157 23.87 2.96 -4.17
C LYS A 157 23.50 4.39 -3.83
N ALA A 158 22.35 4.86 -4.30
CA ALA A 158 21.76 6.14 -3.93
C ALA A 158 20.25 5.98 -3.73
N GLN A 159 19.65 6.81 -2.88
CA GLN A 159 18.21 6.84 -2.68
C GLN A 159 17.66 8.21 -2.28
N MET A 160 16.36 8.39 -2.50
CA MET A 160 15.55 9.42 -1.85
C MET A 160 14.38 8.75 -1.14
N LEU A 161 14.05 9.21 0.07
CA LEU A 161 12.86 8.79 0.79
C LEU A 161 11.97 10.00 1.06
N GLY A 162 10.71 9.89 0.67
CA GLY A 162 9.70 10.92 0.84
C GLY A 162 8.66 10.51 1.89
N PRO A 163 8.61 11.17 3.06
CA PRO A 163 7.63 10.82 4.09
C PRO A 163 6.20 11.21 3.67
N LEU A 164 5.25 10.32 3.93
CA LEU A 164 3.82 10.59 3.81
C LEU A 164 3.25 10.86 5.20
N VAL A 165 2.82 12.10 5.43
CA VAL A 165 2.39 12.57 6.75
C VAL A 165 0.90 12.89 6.75
N TRP A 166 0.19 12.38 7.73
CA TRP A 166 -1.23 12.68 7.98
C TRP A 166 -1.45 12.77 9.49
N ASP A 167 -2.21 13.78 9.92
CA ASP A 167 -2.47 14.05 11.35
C ASP A 167 -1.18 14.01 12.20
N HIS A 168 -0.14 14.71 11.73
CA HIS A 168 1.19 14.79 12.36
C HIS A 168 1.94 13.44 12.52
N LYS A 169 1.46 12.35 11.92
CA LYS A 169 2.05 11.01 11.98
C LYS A 169 2.58 10.58 10.62
N LEU A 170 3.67 9.83 10.62
CA LEU A 170 4.14 9.12 9.43
C LEU A 170 3.23 7.92 9.16
N VAL A 171 2.38 8.05 8.14
CA VAL A 171 1.49 6.96 7.70
C VAL A 171 2.15 6.04 6.68
N GLY A 172 3.22 6.51 6.04
CA GLY A 172 3.98 5.75 5.05
C GLY A 172 5.13 6.55 4.47
N PHE A 173 5.77 6.02 3.44
CA PHE A 173 6.77 6.74 2.66
C PHE A 173 6.88 6.19 1.24
N ILE A 174 7.42 7.04 0.37
CA ILE A 174 7.83 6.70 -0.98
C ILE A 174 9.34 6.55 -0.97
N SER A 175 9.87 5.53 -1.64
CA SER A 175 11.31 5.36 -1.84
C SER A 175 11.66 5.42 -3.32
N VAL A 176 12.72 6.13 -3.68
CA VAL A 176 13.36 6.10 -4.99
C VAL A 176 14.74 5.47 -4.80
N HIS A 177 15.01 4.35 -5.47
CA HIS A 177 16.29 3.65 -5.37
C HIS A 177 17.03 3.68 -6.71
N TYR A 178 18.33 3.93 -6.64
CA TYR A 178 19.24 3.87 -7.76
C TYR A 178 20.37 2.88 -7.48
N THR A 179 20.61 1.97 -8.42
CA THR A 179 21.56 0.85 -8.29
C THR A 179 22.83 0.95 -9.12
N PRO A 180 22.89 1.68 -10.26
CA PRO A 180 24.11 1.72 -11.08
C PRO A 180 25.34 2.32 -10.39
N SER A 181 25.19 3.42 -9.63
CA SER A 181 26.28 4.13 -8.98
C SER A 181 25.79 5.00 -7.82
N THR A 182 26.70 5.58 -7.05
CA THR A 182 26.36 6.76 -6.26
C THR A 182 25.99 7.90 -7.22
N ARG A 183 25.16 8.84 -6.79
CA ARG A 183 24.75 9.97 -7.64
C ARG A 183 24.24 11.13 -6.82
N HIS A 184 24.45 12.33 -7.35
CA HIS A 184 23.72 13.51 -6.92
C HIS A 184 22.29 13.49 -7.46
N TRP A 185 21.35 13.98 -6.67
CA TRP A 185 19.96 14.16 -7.09
C TRP A 185 19.74 15.62 -7.48
N SER A 186 19.23 15.85 -8.68
CA SER A 186 18.95 17.20 -9.13
C SER A 186 17.74 17.78 -8.40
N GLN A 187 17.64 19.11 -8.38
CA GLN A 187 16.49 19.78 -7.76
C GLN A 187 15.16 19.35 -8.42
N ASN A 188 15.15 19.11 -9.73
CA ASN A 188 13.96 18.66 -10.45
C ASN A 188 13.50 17.26 -9.98
N GLU A 189 14.44 16.37 -9.67
CA GLU A 189 14.13 15.02 -9.19
C GLU A 189 13.61 15.03 -7.75
N ILE A 190 14.16 15.90 -6.92
CA ILE A 190 13.66 16.13 -5.55
C ILE A 190 12.24 16.72 -5.62
N THR A 191 12.01 17.72 -6.49
CA THR A 191 10.68 18.29 -6.73
C THR A 191 9.70 17.25 -7.26
N ALA A 192 10.13 16.35 -8.17
CA ALA A 192 9.29 15.28 -8.67
C ALA A 192 8.84 14.31 -7.55
N LEU A 193 9.72 14.02 -6.58
CA LEU A 193 9.35 13.26 -5.39
C LEU A 193 8.32 14.01 -4.54
N ASP A 194 8.49 15.33 -4.35
CA ASP A 194 7.53 16.16 -3.63
C ASP A 194 6.14 16.16 -4.29
N ASP A 195 6.07 16.40 -5.59
CA ASP A 195 4.83 16.38 -6.37
C ASP A 195 4.13 15.02 -6.30
N VAL A 196 4.91 13.93 -6.39
CA VAL A 196 4.38 12.57 -6.32
C VAL A 196 3.85 12.23 -4.93
N LYS A 197 4.48 12.69 -3.84
CA LYS A 197 3.91 12.55 -2.49
C LYS A 197 2.53 13.23 -2.40
N GLU A 198 2.39 14.43 -2.95
CA GLU A 198 1.11 15.15 -2.94
C GLU A 198 0.03 14.42 -3.73
N ARG A 199 0.36 13.92 -4.93
CA ARG A 199 -0.54 13.11 -5.76
C ARG A 199 -0.96 11.83 -5.05
N VAL A 200 -0.02 11.11 -4.45
CA VAL A 200 -0.31 9.90 -3.66
C VAL A 200 -1.24 10.22 -2.49
N MET A 201 -0.93 11.24 -1.67
CA MET A 201 -1.77 11.63 -0.54
C MET A 201 -3.17 12.05 -0.98
N THR A 202 -3.29 12.77 -2.09
CA THR A 202 -4.59 13.14 -2.66
C THR A 202 -5.40 11.90 -3.04
N ARG A 203 -4.77 10.94 -3.72
CA ARG A 203 -5.44 9.71 -4.15
C ARG A 203 -5.88 8.84 -2.97
N LEU A 204 -5.05 8.75 -1.93
CA LEU A 204 -5.36 8.03 -0.69
C LEU A 204 -6.55 8.66 0.06
N LYS A 205 -6.63 10.00 0.11
CA LYS A 205 -7.78 10.71 0.70
C LYS A 205 -9.06 10.46 -0.08
N GLN A 206 -9.02 10.51 -1.41
CA GLN A 206 -10.17 10.20 -2.28
C GLN A 206 -10.64 8.75 -2.10
N ALA A 207 -9.71 7.83 -1.89
CA ALA A 207 -10.00 6.43 -1.57
C ALA A 207 -10.51 6.22 -0.13
N GLN A 208 -10.40 7.23 0.73
CA GLN A 208 -10.66 7.17 2.17
C GLN A 208 -9.77 6.16 2.91
N TRP A 209 -8.52 5.99 2.45
CA TRP A 209 -7.53 5.10 3.06
C TRP A 209 -6.69 5.79 4.13
N VAL A 210 -6.63 7.12 4.08
CA VAL A 210 -6.11 7.97 5.17
C VAL A 210 -7.25 8.89 5.59
N ARG A 211 -7.49 8.99 6.90
CA ARG A 211 -8.61 9.72 7.51
C ARG A 211 -8.26 10.20 8.90
#